data_AF-K1RM87-F1
#
_entry.id   AF-K1RM87-F1
#
_cell.length_a   1.000
_cell.length_b   1.000
_cell.length_c   1.000
_cell.angle_alpha   90.00
_cell.angle_beta   90.00
_cell.angle_gamma   90.00
#
_symmetry.space_group_name_H-M   'P 1'
#
loop_
_entity.id
_entity.type
_entity.pdbx_description
1 polymer ?
#
loop_
_entity_poly.entity_id
_entity_poly.type
_entity_poly.pdbx_seq_one_letter_code
_entity_poly.pdbx_strand_id
1 'polypeptide(L)'
;THDIGIHTCEEKYGECGGKLQEKEGPAIAAGLLDRLGFDSEVSERVQYLIGHHHTYNNIDGIDYQILVEADFLVNICDDNLTKDAALKAYNNIFKTESGKKICQEMFGL
;
A
#
# COMPACT_ATOMS: atom_id res chain seq x y z
N THR A 1 -8.54 4.53 4.29
CA THR A 1 -7.16 4.03 4.24
C THR A 1 -7.06 2.92 3.21
N HIS A 2 -5.88 2.65 2.64
CA HIS A 2 -5.66 1.49 1.77
C HIS A 2 -5.71 0.17 2.55
N ASP A 3 -5.40 0.21 3.85
CA ASP A 3 -5.50 -0.93 4.79
C ASP A 3 -6.93 -1.22 5.29
N ILE A 4 -7.96 -0.85 4.53
CA ILE A 4 -9.36 -0.91 4.99
C ILE A 4 -9.80 -2.35 5.33
N GLY A 5 -9.06 -3.36 4.85
CA GLY A 5 -9.28 -4.77 5.14
C GLY A 5 -8.90 -5.21 6.56
N ILE A 6 -8.04 -4.48 7.29
CA ILE A 6 -7.46 -4.95 8.58
C ILE A 6 -8.52 -5.51 9.54
N HIS A 7 -9.55 -4.71 9.85
CA HIS A 7 -10.55 -5.07 10.85
C HIS A 7 -11.32 -6.33 10.45
N THR A 8 -11.70 -6.43 9.17
CA THR A 8 -12.36 -7.63 8.65
C THR A 8 -11.44 -8.85 8.67
N CYS A 9 -10.14 -8.67 8.42
CA CYS A 9 -9.17 -9.76 8.53
C CYS A 9 -9.03 -10.24 9.98
N GLU A 10 -8.89 -9.33 10.93
CA GLU A 10 -8.80 -9.65 12.37
C GLU A 10 -10.05 -10.38 12.86
N GLU A 11 -11.24 -9.91 12.50
CA GLU A 11 -12.52 -10.53 12.88
C GLU A 11 -12.70 -11.95 12.30
N LYS A 12 -12.30 -12.16 11.04
CA LYS A 12 -12.52 -13.44 10.35
C LYS A 12 -11.41 -14.46 10.56
N TYR A 13 -10.16 -14.01 10.69
CA TYR A 13 -8.98 -14.86 10.63
C TYR A 13 -8.10 -14.77 11.89
N GLY A 14 -8.29 -13.74 12.74
CA GLY A 14 -7.43 -13.49 13.89
C GLY A 14 -6.04 -12.95 13.53
N GLU A 15 -5.82 -12.58 12.26
CA GLU A 15 -4.60 -11.98 11.73
C GLU A 15 -4.93 -11.06 10.54
N CYS A 16 -4.03 -10.14 10.20
CA CYS A 16 -4.23 -9.14 9.15
C CYS A 16 -3.05 -9.06 8.16
N GLY A 17 -2.45 -10.19 7.80
CA GLY A 17 -1.34 -10.20 6.82
C GLY A 17 -1.73 -9.60 5.47
N GLY A 18 -0.76 -9.03 4.74
CA GLY A 18 -1.03 -8.22 3.54
C GLY A 18 -1.89 -8.91 2.46
N LYS A 19 -1.73 -10.22 2.26
CA LYS A 19 -2.56 -11.01 1.32
C LYS A 19 -4.04 -11.10 1.73
N LEU A 20 -4.33 -11.10 3.03
CA LEU A 20 -5.70 -11.06 3.53
C LEU A 20 -6.29 -9.66 3.36
N GLN A 21 -5.50 -8.62 3.61
CA GLN A 21 -5.96 -7.24 3.42
C GLN A 21 -6.28 -6.95 1.94
N GLU A 22 -5.40 -7.38 1.02
CA GLU A 22 -5.63 -7.32 -0.43
C GLU A 22 -6.90 -8.05 -0.85
N LYS A 23 -7.22 -9.16 -0.18
CA LYS A 23 -8.42 -9.96 -0.45
C LYS A 23 -9.70 -9.29 0.07
N GLU A 24 -9.70 -8.82 1.31
CA GLU A 24 -10.91 -8.34 1.99
C GLU A 24 -11.19 -6.84 1.73
N GLY A 25 -10.14 -6.04 1.52
CA GLY A 25 -10.23 -4.59 1.35
C GLY A 25 -11.08 -4.09 0.17
N PRO A 26 -10.96 -4.66 -1.05
CA PRO A 26 -11.64 -4.14 -2.24
C PRO A 26 -13.17 -4.08 -2.10
N ALA A 27 -13.79 -5.14 -1.57
CA ALA A 27 -15.24 -5.18 -1.39
C ALA A 27 -15.75 -4.12 -0.40
N ILE A 28 -14.96 -3.84 0.66
CA ILE A 28 -15.29 -2.81 1.66
C ILE A 28 -15.18 -1.42 1.02
N ALA A 29 -14.13 -1.18 0.25
CA ALA A 29 -13.92 0.08 -0.47
C ALA A 29 -15.05 0.33 -1.49
N ALA A 30 -15.43 -0.68 -2.26
CA ALA A 30 -16.52 -0.61 -3.23
C ALA A 30 -17.83 -0.13 -2.58
N GLY A 31 -18.24 -0.77 -1.49
CA GLY A 31 -19.47 -0.41 -0.78
C GLY A 31 -19.42 0.95 -0.11
N LEU A 32 -18.24 1.42 0.31
CA LEU A 32 -18.07 2.77 0.86
C LEU A 32 -18.19 3.83 -0.24
N LEU A 33 -17.49 3.64 -1.37
CA LEU A 33 -17.44 4.60 -2.47
C LEU A 33 -18.78 4.73 -3.18
N ASP A 34 -19.54 3.63 -3.32
CA ASP A 34 -20.92 3.64 -3.83
C ASP A 34 -21.84 4.50 -2.95
N ARG A 35 -21.83 4.30 -1.63
CA ARG A 35 -22.63 5.11 -0.69
C ARG A 35 -22.28 6.60 -0.72
N LEU A 36 -21.04 6.93 -1.07
CA LEU A 36 -20.56 8.30 -1.19
C LEU A 36 -20.78 8.91 -2.59
N GLY A 37 -21.26 8.12 -3.55
CA GLY A 37 -21.58 8.58 -4.90
C GLY A 37 -20.36 8.83 -5.78
N PHE A 38 -19.26 8.09 -5.58
CA PHE A 38 -18.10 8.17 -6.47
C PHE A 38 -18.37 7.46 -7.81
N ASP A 39 -17.77 7.99 -8.88
CA ASP A 39 -17.82 7.36 -10.20
C ASP A 39 -17.21 5.95 -10.18
N SER A 40 -17.75 5.06 -11.02
CA SER A 40 -17.34 3.65 -11.09
C SER A 40 -15.87 3.49 -11.45
N GLU A 41 -15.35 4.30 -12.39
CA GLU A 41 -13.95 4.26 -12.81
C GLU A 41 -12.99 4.59 -11.65
N VAL A 42 -13.32 5.61 -10.86
CA VAL A 42 -12.55 5.96 -9.65
C VAL A 42 -12.64 4.83 -8.63
N SER A 43 -13.84 4.29 -8.42
CA SER A 43 -14.06 3.19 -7.48
C SER A 43 -13.27 1.95 -7.86
N GLU A 44 -13.29 1.55 -9.13
CA GLU A 44 -12.53 0.41 -9.65
C GLU A 44 -11.02 0.63 -9.50
N ARG A 45 -10.52 1.84 -9.76
CA ARG A 45 -9.10 2.13 -9.57
C ARG A 45 -8.69 2.06 -8.10
N VAL A 46 -9.49 2.61 -7.18
CA VAL A 46 -9.22 2.52 -5.73
C VAL A 46 -9.25 1.08 -5.25
N GLN A 47 -10.23 0.29 -5.69
CA GLN A 47 -10.31 -1.14 -5.38
C GLN A 47 -9.09 -1.90 -5.90
N TYR A 48 -8.62 -1.59 -7.11
CA TYR A 48 -7.39 -2.16 -7.65
C TYR A 48 -6.18 -1.84 -6.77
N LEU A 49 -5.98 -0.57 -6.39
CA LEU A 49 -4.87 -0.15 -5.53
C LEU A 49 -4.90 -0.89 -4.18
N ILE A 50 -6.07 -0.96 -3.55
CA ILE A 50 -6.27 -1.68 -2.29
C ILE A 50 -6.01 -3.19 -2.46
N GLY A 51 -6.44 -3.78 -3.57
CA GLY A 51 -6.27 -5.21 -3.83
C GLY A 51 -4.84 -5.64 -4.15
N HIS A 52 -3.92 -4.70 -4.33
CA HIS A 52 -2.56 -5.01 -4.79
C HIS A 52 -1.44 -4.33 -3.99
N HIS A 53 -1.71 -3.41 -3.07
CA HIS A 53 -0.65 -2.63 -2.39
C HIS A 53 0.44 -3.42 -1.65
N HIS A 54 0.26 -4.72 -1.40
CA HIS A 54 1.29 -5.62 -0.86
C HIS A 54 1.96 -6.53 -1.94
N THR A 55 1.78 -6.19 -3.22
CA THR A 55 2.23 -6.98 -4.40
C THR A 55 3.15 -6.15 -5.28
N TYR A 56 4.44 -6.16 -4.98
CA TYR A 56 5.40 -5.19 -5.54
C TYR A 56 5.94 -5.51 -6.94
N ASN A 57 5.47 -6.59 -7.58
CA ASN A 57 5.81 -6.91 -8.96
C ASN A 57 4.76 -6.36 -9.92
N ASN A 58 5.17 -5.99 -11.14
CA ASN A 58 4.27 -5.50 -12.20
C ASN A 58 3.37 -4.33 -11.75
N ILE A 59 3.96 -3.33 -11.10
CA ILE A 59 3.26 -2.09 -10.71
C ILE A 59 2.68 -1.41 -11.96
N ASP A 60 1.36 -1.40 -12.05
CA ASP A 60 0.59 -0.73 -13.09
C ASP A 60 0.18 0.68 -12.64
N GLY A 61 0.73 1.71 -13.27
CA GLY A 61 0.39 3.11 -13.02
C GLY A 61 1.25 3.81 -11.95
N ILE A 62 1.34 5.14 -12.07
CA ILE A 62 2.17 5.97 -11.19
C ILE A 62 1.56 6.15 -9.79
N ASP A 63 0.24 6.20 -9.71
CA ASP A 63 -0.53 6.21 -8.47
C ASP A 63 -0.30 4.95 -7.64
N TYR A 64 -0.19 3.79 -8.30
CA TYR A 64 0.14 2.54 -7.63
C TYR A 64 1.57 2.55 -7.09
N GLN A 65 2.53 2.99 -7.90
CA GLN A 65 3.92 3.16 -7.46
C GLN A 65 4.04 4.11 -6.26
N ILE A 66 3.31 5.23 -6.29
CA ILE A 66 3.30 6.21 -5.19
C ILE A 66 2.72 5.58 -3.92
N LEU A 67 1.61 4.83 -4.03
CA LEU A 67 1.01 4.17 -2.87
C LEU A 67 1.97 3.19 -2.22
N VAL A 68 2.58 2.30 -3.01
CA VAL A 68 3.55 1.30 -2.50
C VAL A 68 4.75 1.98 -1.86
N GLU A 69 5.31 3.01 -2.50
CA GLU A 69 6.45 3.74 -1.93
C GLU A 69 6.10 4.44 -0.62
N ALA A 70 4.94 5.08 -0.54
CA ALA A 70 4.47 5.74 0.67
C ALA A 70 4.25 4.73 1.83
N ASP A 71 3.66 3.58 1.53
CA ASP A 71 3.46 2.51 2.51
C ASP A 71 4.79 1.97 3.05
N PHE A 72 5.76 1.71 2.16
CA PHE A 72 7.10 1.28 2.58
C PHE A 72 7.82 2.28 3.48
N LEU A 73 7.71 3.59 3.21
CA LEU A 73 8.36 4.61 4.04
C LEU A 73 7.88 4.55 5.49
N VAL A 74 6.57 4.35 5.70
CA VAL A 74 5.98 4.24 7.05
C VAL A 74 6.36 2.90 7.68
N ASN A 75 6.21 1.79 6.94
CA ASN A 75 6.52 0.44 7.46
C ASN A 75 7.98 0.32 7.91
N ILE A 76 8.94 0.84 7.16
CA ILE A 76 10.37 0.83 7.56
C ILE A 76 10.57 1.60 8.88
N CYS A 77 9.86 2.71 9.06
CA CYS A 77 9.93 3.53 10.26
C CYS A 77 9.28 2.85 11.47
N ASP A 78 8.05 2.36 11.31
CA ASP A 78 7.24 1.78 12.41
C ASP A 78 7.84 0.44 12.90
N ASP A 79 8.31 -0.40 11.99
CA ASP A 79 8.95 -1.68 12.33
C ASP A 79 10.40 -1.52 12.82
N ASN A 80 10.90 -0.27 12.92
CA ASN A 80 12.30 0.04 13.24
C ASN A 80 13.29 -0.79 12.40
N LEU A 81 13.03 -0.93 11.10
CA LEU A 81 13.85 -1.75 10.22
C LEU A 81 15.27 -1.16 10.08
N THR A 82 16.23 -2.03 9.79
CA THR A 82 17.63 -1.62 9.66
C THR A 82 17.84 -0.75 8.43
N LYS A 83 18.92 0.05 8.45
CA LYS A 83 19.37 0.83 7.29
C LYS A 83 19.57 -0.04 6.03
N ASP A 84 20.00 -1.29 6.20
CA ASP A 84 20.14 -2.25 5.11
C ASP A 84 18.79 -2.65 4.49
N ALA A 85 17.73 -2.78 5.31
CA ALA A 85 16.38 -3.03 4.82
C ALA A 85 15.85 -1.82 4.03
N ALA A 86 16.07 -0.61 4.54
CA ALA A 86 15.75 0.62 3.83
C ALA A 86 16.50 0.72 2.49
N LEU A 87 17.80 0.41 2.46
CA LEU A 87 18.61 0.41 1.23
C LEU A 87 18.13 -0.64 0.22
N LYS A 88 17.71 -1.82 0.68
CA LYS A 88 17.11 -2.85 -0.20
C LYS A 88 15.79 -2.38 -0.79
N ALA A 89 14.93 -1.76 0.01
CA ALA A 89 13.67 -1.20 -0.48
C ALA A 89 13.96 -0.09 -1.50
N TYR A 90 14.85 0.87 -1.18
CA TYR A 90 15.28 1.95 -2.07
C TYR A 90 15.70 1.47 -3.46
N ASN A 91 16.54 0.43 -3.51
CA ASN A 91 17.06 -0.08 -4.78
C ASN A 91 16.02 -0.87 -5.59
N ASN A 92 15.18 -1.66 -4.91
CA ASN A 92 14.32 -2.62 -5.58
C ASN A 92 12.90 -2.10 -5.83
N ILE A 93 12.34 -1.35 -4.88
CA ILE A 93 10.95 -0.91 -4.87
C ILE A 93 10.81 0.53 -5.35
N PHE A 94 11.60 1.47 -4.83
CA PHE A 94 11.44 2.89 -5.14
C PHE A 94 11.86 3.22 -6.57
N LYS A 95 10.94 3.80 -7.34
CA LYS A 95 11.12 4.24 -8.73
C LYS A 95 10.92 5.74 -8.88
N THR A 96 10.01 6.36 -8.12
CA THR A 96 9.78 7.81 -8.25
C THR A 96 10.95 8.60 -7.66
N GLU A 97 11.27 9.73 -8.27
CA GLU A 97 12.32 10.63 -7.77
C GLU A 97 11.97 11.17 -6.38
N SER A 98 10.69 11.47 -6.13
CA SER A 98 10.20 11.93 -4.83
C SER A 98 10.33 10.85 -3.76
N GLY A 99 9.87 9.63 -4.02
CA GLY A 99 9.95 8.52 -3.06
C GLY A 99 11.40 8.18 -2.72
N LYS A 100 12.28 8.14 -3.73
CA LYS A 100 13.73 7.96 -3.51
C LYS A 100 14.32 9.03 -2.62
N LYS A 101 14.05 10.30 -2.94
CA LYS A 101 14.56 11.43 -2.16
C LYS A 101 14.10 11.35 -0.69
N ILE A 102 12.82 11.08 -0.46
CA ILE A 102 12.26 10.97 0.90
C ILE A 102 12.91 9.77 1.64
N CYS A 103 13.06 8.63 0.98
CA CYS A 103 13.71 7.45 1.57
C CYS A 103 15.17 7.73 1.98
N GLN A 104 15.93 8.44 1.13
CA GLN A 104 17.30 8.88 1.46
C GLN A 104 17.33 9.82 2.65
N GLU A 105 16.44 10.81 2.69
CA GLU A 105 16.37 11.79 3.78
C GLU A 105 15.95 11.14 5.11
N MET A 106 14.97 10.24 5.10
CA MET A 106 14.47 9.57 6.32
C MET A 106 15.48 8.60 6.92
N PHE A 107 16.22 7.85 6.08
CA PHE A 107 17.07 6.74 6.54
C PHE A 107 18.58 6.98 6.32
N GLY A 108 18.96 8.16 5.82
CA GLY A 108 20.34 8.58 5.61
C GLY A 108 21.10 7.69 4.62
N LEU A 109 20.45 7.24 3.54
CA LEU A 109 20.99 6.32 2.54
C LEU A 109 22.02 6.94 1.62
#